data_AF-J2QQY8-F1
#
_entry.id   AF-J2QQY8-F1
#
_cell.length_a   1.000
_cell.length_b   1.000
_cell.length_c   1.000
_cell.angle_alpha   90.00
_cell.angle_beta   90.00
_cell.angle_gamma   90.00
#
_symmetry.space_group_name_H-M   'P 1'
#
loop_
_entity.id
_entity.type
_entity.pdbx_description
1 polymer ?
#
loop_
_entity_poly.entity_id
_entity_poly.type
_entity_poly.pdbx_seq_one_letter_code
_entity_poly.pdbx_strand_id
1 'polypeptide(L)'
;MLVAGVSAVYRSRHNSSERYADHGWCDDLPIIGCRAAAGSATMRADFDLPESPFMSACQTPIIVALDFPTRDAALKLADQLDPKLCRVKVGKELFTSCAAEIVGTLRDKGFEVFLDLKFHDIPNTTAMAVKAAAEMGVWMVNVHCSGGMRMMAACREELDKRSGPQPLLIGVTVLTSMEREDLAGIGLDIEPQEQVLRLAALAEKAGMDGLVCSALEATALKTAHPSLQLVTPGIRPAGSAQDDQRRILTPRQALDAGSDYLVIGRPISQAADPAKALASVVAEIA
;
A
#
# COMPACT_ATOMS: atom_id res chain seq x y z
N MET A 1 7.71 45.83 38.51
CA MET A 1 6.72 45.91 39.62
C MET A 1 5.60 44.94 39.26
N LEU A 2 5.73 43.68 39.69
CA LEU A 2 5.03 43.06 40.84
C LEU A 2 3.51 42.94 40.61
N VAL A 3 2.96 41.78 40.24
CA VAL A 3 2.67 40.53 41.02
C VAL A 3 1.17 40.47 41.38
N ALA A 4 0.50 39.40 40.92
CA ALA A 4 -0.46 38.53 41.62
C ALA A 4 -1.18 37.66 40.56
N GLY A 5 -1.18 36.34 40.53
CA GLY A 5 -0.91 35.35 41.58
C GLY A 5 -2.22 34.69 42.00
N VAL A 6 -2.62 33.58 41.37
CA VAL A 6 -3.43 32.54 42.02
C VAL A 6 -2.91 31.19 41.58
N SER A 7 -2.29 30.51 42.53
CA SER A 7 -1.85 29.12 42.50
C SER A 7 -2.88 28.33 43.31
N ALA A 8 -3.34 27.20 42.79
CA ALA A 8 -4.10 26.23 43.57
C ALA A 8 -3.45 24.85 43.41
N VAL A 9 -2.72 24.51 44.47
CA VAL A 9 -2.11 23.22 44.78
C VAL A 9 -3.21 22.25 45.22
N TYR A 10 -3.17 21.00 44.75
CA TYR A 10 -3.71 19.88 45.51
C TYR A 10 -2.72 18.71 45.48
N ARG A 11 -2.23 18.32 46.67
CA ARG A 11 -1.31 17.20 46.93
C ARG A 11 -2.10 15.90 47.19
N SER A 12 -1.66 14.84 46.52
CA SER A 12 -1.24 13.51 47.03
C SER A 12 -1.85 12.93 48.34
N ARG A 13 -2.35 11.69 48.24
CA ARG A 13 -2.08 10.51 49.12
C ARG A 13 -2.24 9.22 48.27
N HIS A 14 -1.19 8.46 47.95
CA HIS A 14 -0.70 7.22 48.61
C HIS A 14 -1.78 6.17 48.94
N ASN A 15 -1.70 4.96 48.35
CA ASN A 15 -1.25 3.75 49.07
C ASN A 15 -1.06 2.49 48.18
N SER A 16 0.03 1.74 48.48
CA SER A 16 0.26 0.27 48.45
C SER A 16 -0.18 -0.57 47.24
N SER A 17 0.69 -1.24 46.46
CA SER A 17 1.57 -2.39 46.77
C SER A 17 0.87 -3.70 47.18
N GLU A 18 1.25 -4.79 46.50
CA GLU A 18 1.28 -6.22 46.90
C GLU A 18 0.28 -7.24 46.30
N ARG A 19 0.90 -8.23 45.61
CA ARG A 19 0.71 -9.71 45.59
C ARG A 19 0.44 -10.29 44.19
N TYR A 20 1.40 -10.96 43.52
CA TYR A 20 2.02 -12.30 43.69
C TYR A 20 1.10 -13.51 43.42
N ALA A 21 1.58 -14.35 42.49
CA ALA A 21 1.30 -15.78 42.27
C ALA A 21 -0.12 -16.11 41.72
N ASP A 22 -0.37 -17.13 40.89
CA ASP A 22 0.37 -18.34 40.58
C ASP A 22 -0.34 -19.10 39.42
N HIS A 23 0.38 -20.02 38.78
CA HIS A 23 -0.10 -21.17 37.97
C HIS A 23 -0.72 -20.89 36.58
N GLY A 24 -0.45 -21.65 35.52
CA GLY A 24 0.34 -22.88 35.36
C GLY A 24 0.45 -23.21 33.87
N TRP A 25 1.61 -23.73 33.50
CA TRP A 25 1.83 -24.42 32.23
C TRP A 25 1.23 -25.82 32.35
N CYS A 26 0.49 -26.27 31.35
CA CYS A 26 0.33 -27.69 31.09
C CYS A 26 0.16 -27.92 29.59
N ASP A 27 1.10 -28.69 29.07
CA ASP A 27 1.12 -29.33 27.76
C ASP A 27 -0.12 -30.23 27.57
N ASP A 28 -0.62 -30.31 26.33
CA ASP A 28 -1.15 -31.55 25.74
C ASP A 28 -1.65 -31.29 24.30
N LEU A 29 -0.82 -31.64 23.30
CA LEU A 29 -1.24 -31.83 21.91
C LEU A 29 -0.80 -33.23 21.45
N PRO A 30 -1.70 -34.05 20.86
CA PRO A 30 -1.31 -35.34 20.33
C PRO A 30 -0.63 -35.22 18.96
N ILE A 31 0.52 -35.87 18.85
CA ILE A 31 1.32 -36.07 17.65
C ILE A 31 0.56 -36.95 16.64
N ILE A 32 0.29 -36.42 15.44
CA ILE A 32 -0.06 -37.20 14.26
C ILE A 32 1.11 -37.12 13.27
N GLY A 33 1.77 -38.26 13.07
CA GLY A 33 2.90 -38.40 12.17
C GLY A 33 2.49 -38.29 10.70
N CYS A 34 3.25 -37.49 9.94
CA CYS A 34 3.14 -37.42 8.49
C CYS A 34 4.37 -38.08 7.86
N ARG A 35 4.14 -39.12 7.04
CA ARG A 35 5.17 -39.80 6.25
C ARG A 35 5.61 -38.91 5.08
N ALA A 36 6.92 -38.76 4.93
CA ALA A 36 7.53 -38.14 3.76
C ALA A 36 7.36 -39.04 2.52
N ALA A 37 6.91 -38.45 1.41
CA ALA A 37 7.08 -39.00 0.07
C ALA A 37 7.80 -37.94 -0.77
N ALA A 38 9.00 -38.31 -1.24
CA ALA A 38 9.80 -37.52 -2.17
C ALA A 38 9.16 -37.54 -3.56
N GLY A 39 9.01 -36.37 -4.16
CA GLY A 39 8.61 -36.21 -5.55
C GLY A 39 9.28 -34.97 -6.12
N SER A 40 10.26 -35.17 -7.01
CA SER A 40 10.91 -34.09 -7.74
C SER A 40 9.96 -33.53 -8.80
N ALA A 41 9.74 -32.22 -8.78
CA ALA A 41 9.15 -31.51 -9.90
C ALA A 41 9.86 -30.15 -10.04
N THR A 42 10.44 -29.96 -11.22
CA THR A 42 10.99 -28.71 -11.74
C THR A 42 9.88 -27.64 -11.74
N MET A 43 9.96 -26.67 -10.82
CA MET A 43 9.07 -25.50 -10.82
C MET A 43 9.58 -24.45 -11.81
N ARG A 44 8.84 -24.26 -12.90
CA ARG A 44 8.71 -22.94 -13.51
C ARG A 44 7.88 -22.10 -12.53
N ALA A 45 8.39 -20.92 -12.19
CA ALA A 45 7.68 -19.98 -11.33
C ALA A 45 6.53 -19.35 -12.14
N ASP A 46 5.38 -20.00 -12.15
CA ASP A 46 4.12 -19.36 -12.53
C ASP A 46 3.69 -18.45 -11.37
N PHE A 47 3.40 -17.20 -11.71
CA PHE A 47 3.07 -16.13 -10.78
C PHE A 47 1.62 -16.29 -10.30
N ASP A 48 1.38 -17.15 -9.30
CA ASP A 48 0.05 -17.32 -8.72
C ASP A 48 -0.24 -16.23 -7.67
N LEU A 49 -1.03 -15.23 -8.08
CA LEU A 49 -1.70 -14.32 -7.16
C LEU A 49 -2.78 -15.10 -6.37
N PRO A 50 -2.97 -14.82 -5.06
CA PRO A 50 -3.95 -15.54 -4.24
C PRO A 50 -5.38 -15.40 -4.81
N GLU A 51 -6.10 -16.52 -4.85
CA GLU A 51 -7.47 -16.60 -5.37
C GLU A 51 -8.44 -15.72 -4.57
N SER A 52 -8.67 -14.52 -5.09
CA SER A 52 -9.89 -13.75 -4.84
C SER A 52 -11.03 -14.37 -5.68
N PRO A 53 -12.28 -14.46 -5.19
CA PRO A 53 -13.42 -14.95 -5.97
C PRO A 53 -13.75 -14.07 -7.20
N PHE A 54 -12.99 -13.01 -7.44
CA PHE A 54 -12.92 -12.28 -8.70
C PHE A 54 -11.59 -12.62 -9.38
N MET A 55 -11.62 -13.41 -10.48
CA MET A 55 -10.48 -13.44 -11.40
C MET A 55 -10.27 -12.01 -11.90
N SER A 56 -9.16 -11.40 -11.49
CA SER A 56 -8.80 -10.04 -11.92
C SER A 56 -8.85 -9.96 -13.44
N ALA A 57 -9.60 -8.98 -13.96
CA ALA A 57 -9.70 -8.78 -15.41
C ALA A 57 -8.36 -8.30 -16.01
N CYS A 58 -7.53 -7.63 -15.19
CA CYS A 58 -6.19 -7.19 -15.57
C CYS A 58 -5.17 -8.32 -15.38
N GLN A 59 -4.39 -8.58 -16.43
CA GLN A 59 -3.41 -9.69 -16.49
C GLN A 59 -1.98 -9.26 -16.11
N THR A 60 -1.76 -7.97 -15.87
CA THR A 60 -0.43 -7.42 -15.62
C THR A 60 -0.34 -6.79 -14.22
N PRO A 61 0.87 -6.57 -13.68
CA PRO A 61 1.09 -5.84 -12.43
C PRO A 61 1.05 -4.31 -12.60
N ILE A 62 0.73 -3.79 -13.79
CA ILE A 62 0.88 -2.37 -14.11
C ILE A 62 -0.30 -1.56 -13.57
N ILE A 63 0.00 -0.46 -12.89
CA ILE A 63 -0.96 0.55 -12.44
C ILE A 63 -0.57 1.90 -13.06
N VAL A 64 -1.40 2.44 -13.94
CA VAL A 64 -1.17 3.75 -14.57
C VAL A 64 -1.69 4.87 -13.68
N ALA A 65 -0.84 5.85 -13.37
CA ALA A 65 -1.23 7.01 -12.57
C ALA A 65 -2.00 8.04 -13.40
N LEU A 66 -3.26 8.31 -13.02
CA LEU A 66 -4.10 9.35 -13.61
C LEU A 66 -3.93 10.67 -12.84
N ASP A 67 -2.73 11.22 -12.88
CA ASP A 67 -2.39 12.47 -12.19
C ASP A 67 -2.72 13.66 -13.12
N PHE A 68 -4.02 13.99 -13.21
CA PHE A 68 -4.54 15.11 -14.01
C PHE A 68 -5.44 16.01 -13.16
N PRO A 69 -5.48 17.32 -13.45
CA PRO A 69 -6.31 18.27 -12.70
C PRO A 69 -7.80 18.15 -13.03
N THR A 70 -8.16 17.60 -14.20
CA THR A 70 -9.56 17.56 -14.68
C THR A 70 -10.01 16.15 -15.07
N ARG A 71 -11.32 15.91 -14.89
CA ARG A 71 -12.01 14.68 -15.30
C ARG A 71 -11.74 14.35 -16.78
N ASP A 72 -11.96 15.31 -17.66
CA ASP A 72 -11.87 15.09 -19.11
C ASP A 72 -10.46 14.69 -19.54
N ALA A 73 -9.43 15.31 -18.96
CA ALA A 73 -8.04 14.95 -19.26
C ALA A 73 -7.71 13.52 -18.80
N ALA A 74 -8.15 13.14 -17.58
CA ALA A 74 -7.97 11.80 -17.06
C ALA A 74 -8.71 10.74 -17.90
N LEU A 75 -9.97 11.01 -18.28
CA LEU A 75 -10.76 10.09 -19.10
C LEU A 75 -10.22 9.97 -20.53
N LYS A 76 -9.70 11.06 -21.12
CA LYS A 76 -9.04 11.01 -22.41
C LYS A 76 -7.82 10.09 -22.40
N LEU A 77 -7.04 10.06 -21.31
CA LEU A 77 -5.97 9.07 -21.17
C LEU A 77 -6.56 7.66 -21.01
N ALA A 78 -7.53 7.48 -20.12
CA ALA A 78 -8.13 6.17 -19.86
C ALA A 78 -8.73 5.52 -21.12
N ASP A 79 -9.32 6.32 -22.02
CA ASP A 79 -9.87 5.87 -23.31
C ASP A 79 -8.82 5.33 -24.28
N GLN A 80 -7.53 5.59 -24.03
CA GLN A 80 -6.41 5.07 -24.82
C GLN A 80 -5.75 3.83 -24.18
N LEU A 81 -6.20 3.40 -23.00
CA LEU A 81 -5.62 2.27 -22.28
C LEU A 81 -6.57 1.05 -22.34
N ASP A 82 -6.00 -0.15 -22.38
CA ASP A 82 -6.78 -1.40 -22.29
C ASP A 82 -6.87 -1.84 -20.81
N PRO A 83 -8.08 -1.95 -20.22
CA PRO A 83 -8.26 -2.39 -18.84
C PRO A 83 -7.77 -3.83 -18.56
N LYS A 84 -7.52 -4.63 -19.60
CA LYS A 84 -6.89 -5.96 -19.45
C LYS A 84 -5.38 -5.89 -19.26
N LEU A 85 -4.75 -4.79 -19.71
CA LEU A 85 -3.31 -4.60 -19.69
C LEU A 85 -2.83 -3.71 -18.54
N CYS A 86 -3.72 -2.96 -17.88
CA CYS A 86 -3.37 -2.19 -16.71
C CYS A 86 -4.57 -1.87 -15.81
N ARG A 87 -4.25 -1.59 -14.55
CA ARG A 87 -5.12 -0.90 -13.60
C ARG A 87 -4.86 0.59 -13.63
N VAL A 88 -5.70 1.38 -12.97
CA VAL A 88 -5.51 2.84 -12.86
C VAL A 88 -5.46 3.30 -11.41
N LYS A 89 -4.65 4.34 -11.15
CA LYS A 89 -4.56 4.99 -9.84
C LYS A 89 -5.20 6.36 -9.90
N VAL A 90 -6.15 6.61 -9.00
CA VAL A 90 -6.72 7.93 -8.76
C VAL A 90 -6.09 8.50 -7.49
N GLY A 91 -5.29 9.55 -7.64
CA GLY A 91 -4.62 10.23 -6.53
C GLY A 91 -5.43 11.40 -5.96
N LYS A 92 -4.83 12.07 -4.98
CA LYS A 92 -5.43 13.22 -4.26
C LYS A 92 -5.89 14.35 -5.19
N GLU A 93 -5.10 14.72 -6.20
CA GLU A 93 -5.43 15.82 -7.11
C GLU A 93 -6.75 15.56 -7.85
N LEU A 94 -6.80 14.47 -8.61
CA LEU A 94 -7.97 14.11 -9.42
C LEU A 94 -9.20 13.82 -8.55
N PHE A 95 -9.04 13.13 -7.41
CA PHE A 95 -10.16 12.86 -6.51
C PHE A 95 -10.72 14.13 -5.87
N THR A 96 -9.86 15.08 -5.52
CA THR A 96 -10.32 16.34 -4.92
C THR A 96 -11.04 17.22 -5.94
N SER A 97 -10.62 17.20 -7.20
CA SER A 97 -11.26 17.99 -8.26
C SER A 97 -12.55 17.37 -8.79
N CYS A 98 -12.65 16.03 -8.82
CA CYS A 98 -13.76 15.32 -9.44
C CYS A 98 -14.68 14.58 -8.44
N ALA A 99 -14.32 14.57 -7.16
CA ALA A 99 -14.96 13.78 -6.11
C ALA A 99 -15.02 12.28 -6.47
N ALA A 100 -15.99 11.56 -5.90
CA ALA A 100 -16.12 10.10 -6.07
C ALA A 100 -16.59 9.67 -7.47
N GLU A 101 -17.17 10.56 -8.28
CA GLU A 101 -17.76 10.19 -9.59
C GLU A 101 -16.73 9.63 -10.58
N ILE A 102 -15.48 10.10 -10.51
CA ILE A 102 -14.40 9.61 -11.38
C ILE A 102 -14.14 8.12 -11.19
N VAL A 103 -14.25 7.61 -9.95
CA VAL A 103 -14.02 6.20 -9.62
C VAL A 103 -15.08 5.33 -10.29
N GLY A 104 -16.36 5.71 -10.19
CA GLY A 104 -17.46 5.02 -10.87
C GLY A 104 -17.27 5.00 -12.39
N THR A 105 -16.94 6.15 -12.97
CA THR A 105 -16.73 6.27 -14.42
C THR A 105 -15.60 5.35 -14.93
N LEU A 106 -14.50 5.23 -14.18
CA LEU A 106 -13.37 4.36 -14.55
C LEU A 106 -13.72 2.87 -14.39
N ARG A 107 -14.49 2.52 -13.37
CA ARG A 107 -15.00 1.15 -13.17
C ARG A 107 -15.97 0.74 -14.28
N ASP A 108 -16.85 1.64 -14.72
CA ASP A 108 -17.77 1.39 -15.84
C ASP A 108 -17.01 1.17 -17.17
N LYS A 109 -15.80 1.71 -17.28
CA LYS A 109 -14.86 1.42 -18.39
C LYS A 109 -14.10 0.11 -18.23
N GLY A 110 -14.32 -0.63 -17.14
CA GLY A 110 -13.72 -1.93 -16.86
C GLY A 110 -12.40 -1.88 -16.07
N PHE A 111 -11.96 -0.71 -15.62
CA PHE A 111 -10.71 -0.61 -14.86
C PHE A 111 -10.90 -1.01 -13.39
N GLU A 112 -9.93 -1.77 -12.89
CA GLU A 112 -9.67 -1.87 -11.45
C GLU A 112 -8.97 -0.59 -10.97
N VAL A 113 -9.53 0.04 -9.93
CA VAL A 113 -9.08 1.35 -9.44
C VAL A 113 -8.34 1.21 -8.13
N PHE A 114 -7.11 1.71 -8.08
CA PHE A 114 -6.38 2.01 -6.85
C PHE A 114 -6.68 3.44 -6.40
N LEU A 115 -7.38 3.58 -5.27
CA LEU A 115 -7.66 4.87 -4.64
C LEU A 115 -6.52 5.28 -3.69
N ASP A 116 -5.65 6.16 -4.19
CA ASP A 116 -4.41 6.57 -3.54
C ASP A 116 -4.57 7.90 -2.78
N LEU A 117 -5.38 7.88 -1.72
CA LEU A 117 -5.64 9.05 -0.87
C LEU A 117 -4.76 9.09 0.38
N LYS A 118 -4.07 7.99 0.70
CA LYS A 118 -3.15 7.86 1.83
C LYS A 118 -3.80 8.33 3.12
N PHE A 119 -4.96 7.77 3.49
CA PHE A 119 -5.69 8.23 4.66
C PHE A 119 -4.84 8.15 5.93
N HIS A 120 -4.91 9.19 6.76
CA HIS A 120 -4.11 9.32 7.96
C HIS A 120 -4.82 10.24 8.95
N ASP A 121 -5.52 9.64 9.90
CA ASP A 121 -6.31 10.32 10.93
C ASP A 121 -6.48 9.37 12.14
N ILE A 122 -7.27 9.74 13.13
CA ILE A 122 -7.66 8.86 14.24
C ILE A 122 -8.34 7.58 13.72
N PRO A 123 -8.28 6.46 14.49
CA PRO A 123 -8.73 5.15 14.01
C PRO A 123 -10.13 5.10 13.40
N ASN A 124 -11.13 5.69 14.08
CA ASN A 124 -12.51 5.67 13.60
C ASN A 124 -12.69 6.41 12.27
N THR A 125 -12.10 7.61 12.14
CA THR A 125 -12.20 8.41 10.92
C THR A 125 -11.57 7.68 9.73
N THR A 126 -10.37 7.15 9.92
CA THR A 126 -9.67 6.40 8.86
C THR A 126 -10.44 5.13 8.48
N ALA A 127 -10.97 4.37 9.45
CA ALA A 127 -11.77 3.19 9.17
C ALA A 127 -13.06 3.52 8.38
N MET A 128 -13.74 4.62 8.70
CA MET A 128 -14.92 5.07 7.95
C MET A 128 -14.57 5.55 6.54
N ALA A 129 -13.42 6.19 6.35
CA ALA A 129 -12.93 6.57 5.03
C ALA A 129 -12.60 5.33 4.16
N VAL A 130 -11.96 4.31 4.76
CA VAL A 130 -11.69 3.01 4.11
C VAL A 130 -12.99 2.28 3.78
N LYS A 131 -13.98 2.27 4.68
CA LYS A 131 -15.32 1.73 4.42
C LYS A 131 -15.98 2.42 3.23
N ALA A 132 -15.94 3.75 3.18
CA ALA A 132 -16.49 4.51 2.05
C ALA A 132 -15.79 4.16 0.73
N ALA A 133 -14.46 4.00 0.74
CA ALA A 133 -13.70 3.53 -0.42
C ALA A 133 -14.15 2.12 -0.88
N ALA A 134 -14.35 1.20 0.05
CA ALA A 134 -14.85 -0.14 -0.25
C ALA A 134 -16.27 -0.12 -0.83
N GLU A 135 -17.14 0.78 -0.36
CA GLU A 135 -18.49 0.98 -0.91
C GLU A 135 -18.48 1.55 -2.33
N MET A 136 -17.46 2.34 -2.70
CA MET A 136 -17.24 2.77 -4.09
C MET A 136 -16.82 1.62 -5.02
N GLY A 137 -16.44 0.46 -4.46
CA GLY A 137 -16.02 -0.73 -5.22
C GLY A 137 -14.61 -0.59 -5.82
N VAL A 138 -13.72 0.14 -5.16
CA VAL A 138 -12.31 0.22 -5.57
C VAL A 138 -11.64 -1.15 -5.42
N TRP A 139 -10.59 -1.38 -6.21
CA TRP A 139 -9.79 -2.61 -6.14
C TRP A 139 -8.73 -2.55 -5.03
N MET A 140 -8.20 -1.35 -4.78
CA MET A 140 -7.17 -1.12 -3.77
C MET A 140 -7.36 0.25 -3.13
N VAL A 141 -7.04 0.38 -1.84
CA VAL A 141 -7.05 1.63 -1.07
C VAL A 141 -5.85 1.64 -0.12
N ASN A 142 -5.35 2.82 0.24
CA ASN A 142 -4.22 2.93 1.15
C ASN A 142 -4.40 3.89 2.34
N VAL A 143 -3.61 3.61 3.37
CA VAL A 143 -3.49 4.41 4.61
C VAL A 143 -2.02 4.59 4.96
N HIS A 144 -1.65 5.61 5.75
CA HIS A 144 -0.27 5.74 6.23
C HIS A 144 0.00 4.83 7.44
N CYS A 145 1.07 4.02 7.38
CA CYS A 145 1.51 3.20 8.52
C CYS A 145 1.90 4.05 9.73
N SER A 146 2.34 5.30 9.51
CA SER A 146 2.64 6.27 10.56
C SER A 146 1.43 6.66 11.41
N GLY A 147 0.19 6.36 10.98
CA GLY A 147 -1.00 6.50 11.82
C GLY A 147 -1.09 5.47 12.95
N GLY A 148 -0.22 4.45 12.92
CA GLY A 148 -0.01 3.49 14.00
C GLY A 148 -0.93 2.26 13.94
N MET A 149 -0.58 1.26 14.76
CA MET A 149 -1.25 -0.05 14.83
C MET A 149 -2.76 0.06 14.98
N ARG A 150 -3.22 0.87 15.93
CA ARG A 150 -4.65 1.03 16.22
C ARG A 150 -5.45 1.56 15.04
N MET A 151 -4.86 2.46 14.24
CA MET A 151 -5.52 3.02 13.07
C MET A 151 -5.64 1.96 11.96
N MET A 152 -4.54 1.26 11.66
CA MET A 152 -4.52 0.22 10.62
C MET A 152 -5.43 -0.97 10.98
N ALA A 153 -5.35 -1.47 12.23
CA ALA A 153 -6.19 -2.57 12.69
C ALA A 153 -7.69 -2.22 12.62
N ALA A 154 -8.07 -0.99 13.01
CA ALA A 154 -9.46 -0.55 12.89
C ALA A 154 -9.95 -0.52 11.41
N CYS A 155 -9.07 -0.20 10.46
CA CYS A 155 -9.41 -0.26 9.04
C CYS A 155 -9.62 -1.70 8.57
N ARG A 156 -8.73 -2.61 8.98
CA ARG A 156 -8.83 -4.05 8.66
C ARG A 156 -10.10 -4.66 9.24
N GLU A 157 -10.35 -4.44 10.52
CA GLU A 157 -11.56 -4.90 11.21
C GLU A 157 -12.85 -4.38 10.56
N GLU A 158 -12.85 -3.13 10.09
CA GLU A 158 -14.03 -2.58 9.41
C GLU A 158 -14.27 -3.23 8.04
N LEU A 159 -13.21 -3.52 7.29
CA LEU A 159 -13.33 -4.25 6.03
C LEU A 159 -13.79 -5.70 6.26
N ASP A 160 -13.30 -6.38 7.30
CA ASP A 160 -13.65 -7.77 7.63
C ASP A 160 -15.14 -7.97 7.93
N LYS A 161 -15.84 -6.92 8.36
CA LYS A 161 -17.30 -6.94 8.56
C LYS A 161 -18.08 -7.02 7.25
N ARG A 162 -17.46 -6.68 6.12
CA ARG A 162 -18.14 -6.66 4.81
C ARG A 162 -18.25 -8.06 4.23
N SER A 163 -19.45 -8.39 3.76
CA SER A 163 -19.68 -9.51 2.84
C SER A 163 -19.40 -9.10 1.40
N GLY A 164 -18.73 -9.96 0.62
CA GLY A 164 -18.44 -9.74 -0.79
C GLY A 164 -17.00 -9.28 -1.05
N PRO A 165 -16.68 -8.81 -2.27
CA PRO A 165 -15.34 -8.37 -2.61
C PRO A 165 -14.88 -7.21 -1.73
N GLN A 166 -13.62 -7.29 -1.29
CA GLN A 166 -12.97 -6.28 -0.48
C GLN A 166 -11.78 -5.70 -1.25
N PRO A 167 -11.52 -4.38 -1.13
CA PRO A 167 -10.30 -3.82 -1.69
C PRO A 167 -9.08 -4.34 -0.95
N LEU A 168 -7.96 -4.42 -1.64
CA LEU A 168 -6.65 -4.55 -0.99
C LEU A 168 -6.40 -3.31 -0.14
N LEU A 169 -6.03 -3.52 1.12
CA LEU A 169 -5.71 -2.48 2.09
C LEU A 169 -4.19 -2.37 2.24
N ILE A 170 -3.63 -1.30 1.70
CA ILE A 170 -2.18 -1.12 1.55
C ILE A 170 -1.64 -0.04 2.50
N GLY A 171 -0.52 -0.31 3.16
CA GLY A 171 0.16 0.61 4.05
C GLY A 171 1.23 1.45 3.35
N VAL A 172 1.16 2.78 3.45
CA VAL A 172 2.26 3.65 3.01
C VAL A 172 3.29 3.75 4.12
N THR A 173 4.53 3.35 3.85
CA THR A 173 5.65 3.42 4.80
C THR A 173 6.24 4.84 4.83
N VAL A 174 7.46 5.03 4.30
CA VAL A 174 8.11 6.33 4.13
C VAL A 174 7.87 6.79 2.70
N LEU A 175 7.47 8.05 2.52
CA LEU A 175 7.29 8.60 1.17
C LEU A 175 8.63 8.59 0.44
N THR A 176 8.64 8.19 -0.83
CA THR A 176 9.87 8.08 -1.64
C THR A 176 10.60 9.42 -1.84
N SER A 177 9.96 10.53 -1.50
CA SER A 177 10.54 11.87 -1.50
C SER A 177 11.31 12.22 -0.22
N MET A 178 11.23 11.41 0.83
CA MET A 178 11.89 11.68 2.11
C MET A 178 13.29 11.05 2.16
N GLU A 179 14.27 11.87 2.52
CA GLU A 179 15.62 11.47 2.85
C GLU A 179 15.82 11.50 4.38
N ARG A 180 17.04 11.19 4.85
CA ARG A 180 17.33 11.11 6.29
C ARG A 180 17.06 12.46 6.97
N GLU A 181 17.39 13.55 6.30
CA GLU A 181 17.21 14.91 6.79
C GLU A 181 15.72 15.25 6.99
N ASP A 182 14.85 14.76 6.11
CA ASP A 182 13.39 14.94 6.24
C ASP A 182 12.84 14.14 7.42
N LEU A 183 13.34 12.92 7.64
CA LEU A 183 12.99 12.11 8.80
C LEU A 183 13.45 12.76 10.11
N ALA A 184 14.68 13.27 10.14
CA ALA A 184 15.20 14.03 11.28
C ALA A 184 14.34 15.27 11.56
N GLY A 185 13.88 15.96 10.50
CA GLY A 185 12.99 17.12 10.60
C GLY A 185 11.63 16.83 11.25
N ILE A 186 11.16 15.58 11.20
CA ILE A 186 9.94 15.14 11.90
C ILE A 186 10.21 14.39 13.22
N GLY A 187 11.44 14.43 13.72
CA GLY A 187 11.83 13.85 15.01
C GLY A 187 12.25 12.38 14.96
N LEU A 188 12.63 11.86 13.78
CA LEU A 188 13.14 10.50 13.60
C LEU A 188 14.61 10.52 13.14
N ASP A 189 15.56 10.30 14.05
CA ASP A 189 16.99 10.16 13.71
C ASP A 189 17.35 8.69 13.43
N ILE A 190 16.87 8.18 12.30
CA ILE A 190 17.12 6.83 11.79
C ILE A 190 17.22 6.87 10.27
N GLU A 191 17.83 5.84 9.67
CA GLU A 191 17.87 5.71 8.22
C GLU A 191 16.47 5.39 7.65
N PRO A 192 16.11 5.91 6.46
CA PRO A 192 14.82 5.62 5.85
C PRO A 192 14.49 4.13 5.75
N GLN A 193 15.47 3.30 5.40
CA GLN A 193 15.30 1.85 5.27
C GLN A 193 14.93 1.20 6.60
N GLU A 194 15.52 1.67 7.71
CA GLU A 194 15.20 1.16 9.05
C GLU A 194 13.76 1.51 9.42
N GLN A 195 13.33 2.75 9.16
CA GLN A 195 11.94 3.16 9.40
C GLN A 195 10.95 2.39 8.53
N VAL A 196 11.29 2.14 7.27
CA VAL A 196 10.45 1.35 6.34
C VAL A 196 10.23 -0.07 6.89
N LEU A 197 11.29 -0.76 7.32
CA LEU A 197 11.18 -2.11 7.91
C LEU A 197 10.37 -2.09 9.22
N ARG A 198 10.56 -1.08 10.07
CA ARG A 198 9.76 -0.91 11.29
C ARG A 198 8.26 -0.73 10.99
N LEU A 199 7.92 0.09 10.00
CA LEU A 199 6.54 0.31 9.59
C LEU A 199 5.95 -0.91 8.88
N ALA A 200 6.74 -1.66 8.11
CA ALA A 200 6.33 -2.91 7.49
C ALA A 200 5.93 -3.96 8.52
N ALA A 201 6.76 -4.17 9.55
CA ALA A 201 6.44 -5.07 10.65
C ALA A 201 5.18 -4.65 11.42
N LEU A 202 4.89 -3.35 11.49
CA LEU A 202 3.66 -2.84 12.11
C LEU A 202 2.43 -3.11 11.23
N ALA A 203 2.57 -2.96 9.92
CA ALA A 203 1.51 -3.19 8.94
C ALA A 203 1.13 -4.67 8.86
N GLU A 204 2.12 -5.58 8.80
CA GLU A 204 1.89 -7.03 8.82
C GLU A 204 1.10 -7.45 10.05
N LYS A 205 1.52 -6.99 11.24
CA LYS A 205 0.80 -7.24 12.50
C LYS A 205 -0.61 -6.66 12.55
N ALA A 206 -0.87 -5.60 11.80
CA ALA A 206 -2.18 -4.96 11.70
C ALA A 206 -3.10 -5.67 10.68
N GLY A 207 -2.62 -6.70 9.97
CA GLY A 207 -3.38 -7.41 8.95
C GLY A 207 -3.50 -6.64 7.63
N MET A 208 -2.55 -5.76 7.32
CA MET A 208 -2.50 -5.08 6.03
C MET A 208 -2.13 -6.07 4.92
N ASP A 209 -2.69 -5.91 3.73
CA ASP A 209 -2.45 -6.82 2.59
C ASP A 209 -1.10 -6.56 1.91
N GLY A 210 -0.54 -5.37 2.11
CA GLY A 210 0.68 -4.95 1.45
C GLY A 210 1.16 -3.56 1.82
N LEU A 211 2.19 -3.11 1.13
CA LEU A 211 2.88 -1.84 1.35
C LEU A 211 3.09 -1.07 0.06
N VAL A 212 3.08 0.26 0.17
CA VAL A 212 3.75 1.13 -0.79
C VAL A 212 5.19 1.34 -0.31
N CYS A 213 6.17 1.02 -1.14
CA CYS A 213 7.61 1.18 -0.83
C CYS A 213 8.41 1.55 -2.07
N SER A 214 9.65 2.03 -1.89
CA SER A 214 10.53 2.26 -3.03
C SER A 214 11.05 0.94 -3.59
N ALA A 215 11.44 0.94 -4.87
CA ALA A 215 11.97 -0.26 -5.52
C ALA A 215 13.28 -0.76 -4.88
N LEU A 216 14.02 0.12 -4.20
CA LEU A 216 15.26 -0.21 -3.49
C LEU A 216 15.01 -0.97 -2.18
N GLU A 217 13.84 -0.79 -1.57
CA GLU A 217 13.46 -1.50 -0.33
C GLU A 217 12.82 -2.86 -0.62
N ALA A 218 12.40 -3.10 -1.87
CA ALA A 218 11.57 -4.26 -2.23
C ALA A 218 12.19 -5.60 -1.83
N THR A 219 13.49 -5.81 -2.09
CA THR A 219 14.16 -7.08 -1.76
C THR A 219 14.22 -7.33 -0.26
N ALA A 220 14.56 -6.31 0.53
CA ALA A 220 14.63 -6.43 1.99
C ALA A 220 13.23 -6.67 2.58
N LEU A 221 12.22 -5.95 2.10
CA LEU A 221 10.83 -6.10 2.53
C LEU A 221 10.28 -7.48 2.17
N LYS A 222 10.50 -7.95 0.94
CA LYS A 222 10.00 -9.26 0.50
C LYS A 222 10.68 -10.41 1.25
N THR A 223 11.95 -10.24 1.64
CA THR A 223 12.67 -11.21 2.47
C THR A 223 12.12 -11.26 3.90
N ALA A 224 11.85 -10.09 4.51
CA ALA A 224 11.38 -10.01 5.89
C ALA A 224 9.87 -10.29 6.04
N HIS A 225 9.08 -9.92 5.04
CA HIS A 225 7.61 -9.96 5.05
C HIS A 225 7.09 -10.50 3.71
N PRO A 226 7.32 -11.79 3.39
CA PRO A 226 7.02 -12.37 2.08
C PRO A 226 5.53 -12.37 1.71
N SER A 227 4.65 -12.30 2.72
CA SER A 227 3.19 -12.26 2.56
C SER A 227 2.66 -10.90 2.09
N LEU A 228 3.40 -9.81 2.33
CA LEU A 228 2.95 -8.46 1.98
C LEU A 228 3.14 -8.20 0.50
N GLN A 229 2.08 -7.75 -0.16
CA GLN A 229 2.14 -7.26 -1.53
C GLN A 229 2.90 -5.92 -1.58
N LEU A 230 3.81 -5.74 -2.53
CA LEU A 230 4.62 -4.54 -2.68
C LEU A 230 4.16 -3.74 -3.90
N VAL A 231 3.63 -2.56 -3.64
CA VAL A 231 3.19 -1.58 -4.65
C VAL A 231 4.28 -0.53 -4.80
N THR A 232 4.99 -0.58 -5.92
CA THR A 232 6.22 0.19 -6.11
C THR A 232 6.00 1.34 -7.10
N PRO A 233 5.95 2.61 -6.64
CA PRO A 233 5.96 3.76 -7.52
C PRO A 233 7.37 4.10 -7.99
N GLY A 234 7.42 4.92 -9.03
CA GLY A 234 8.68 5.48 -9.55
C GLY A 234 9.44 4.60 -10.51
N ILE A 235 8.70 3.73 -11.18
CA ILE A 235 9.19 2.86 -12.22
C ILE A 235 9.30 3.66 -13.53
N ARG A 236 10.44 3.52 -14.22
CA ARG A 236 10.65 4.16 -15.52
C ARG A 236 11.11 3.12 -16.55
N PRO A 237 10.36 2.91 -17.64
CA PRO A 237 10.78 2.05 -18.73
C PRO A 237 12.10 2.50 -19.34
N ALA A 238 12.83 1.54 -19.91
CA ALA A 238 14.09 1.82 -20.59
C ALA A 238 13.92 2.90 -21.68
N GLY A 239 14.76 3.93 -21.66
CA GLY A 239 14.74 5.03 -22.65
C GLY A 239 13.82 6.21 -22.34
N SER A 240 13.17 6.25 -21.17
CA SER A 240 12.37 7.40 -20.72
C SER A 240 13.22 8.50 -20.04
N ALA A 241 12.74 9.75 -20.06
CA ALA A 241 13.42 10.90 -19.46
C ALA A 241 13.49 10.81 -17.91
N GLN A 242 14.57 11.35 -17.32
CA GLN A 242 14.77 11.46 -15.88
C GLN A 242 14.25 12.81 -15.38
N ASP A 243 13.11 12.84 -14.68
CA ASP A 243 12.56 14.06 -14.06
C ASP A 243 12.86 14.12 -12.55
N ASP A 244 11.96 14.72 -11.75
CA ASP A 244 11.98 14.89 -10.27
C ASP A 244 12.08 13.60 -9.42
N GLN A 245 12.27 12.42 -10.01
CA GLN A 245 12.31 11.16 -9.28
C GLN A 245 13.73 10.63 -9.13
N ARG A 246 14.18 10.48 -7.88
CA ARG A 246 15.59 10.26 -7.54
C ARG A 246 16.03 8.79 -7.50
N ARG A 247 15.12 7.83 -7.37
CA ARG A 247 15.39 6.39 -7.16
C ARG A 247 14.60 5.54 -8.15
N ILE A 248 15.15 5.33 -9.35
CA ILE A 248 14.44 4.75 -10.49
C ILE A 248 14.96 3.34 -10.79
N LEU A 249 14.05 2.37 -10.96
CA LEU A 249 14.32 1.08 -11.60
C LEU A 249 13.49 0.92 -12.87
N THR A 250 13.94 0.06 -13.79
CA THR A 250 13.08 -0.38 -14.89
C THR A 250 11.97 -1.31 -14.39
N PRO A 251 10.85 -1.43 -15.11
CA PRO A 251 9.79 -2.39 -14.79
C PRO A 251 10.29 -3.79 -14.46
N ARG A 252 11.16 -4.36 -15.31
CA ARG A 252 11.67 -5.72 -15.08
C ARG A 252 12.52 -5.82 -13.80
N GLN A 253 13.40 -4.85 -13.58
CA GLN A 253 14.25 -4.81 -12.38
C GLN A 253 13.43 -4.71 -11.09
N ALA A 254 12.32 -3.97 -11.11
CA ALA A 254 11.46 -3.84 -9.94
C ALA A 254 10.72 -5.14 -9.60
N LEU A 255 10.28 -5.90 -10.62
CA LEU A 255 9.70 -7.23 -10.43
C LEU A 255 10.73 -8.22 -9.91
N ASP A 256 11.92 -8.25 -10.52
CA ASP A 256 13.03 -9.11 -10.08
C ASP A 256 13.45 -8.79 -8.63
N ALA A 257 13.31 -7.53 -8.19
CA ALA A 257 13.56 -7.09 -6.82
C ALA A 257 12.46 -7.49 -5.82
N GLY A 258 11.30 -7.97 -6.30
CA GLY A 258 10.19 -8.47 -5.48
C GLY A 258 8.93 -7.58 -5.47
N SER A 259 8.79 -6.62 -6.39
CA SER A 259 7.55 -5.82 -6.50
C SER A 259 6.42 -6.67 -7.06
N ASP A 260 5.21 -6.52 -6.51
CA ASP A 260 4.00 -7.20 -7.02
C ASP A 260 3.19 -6.28 -7.95
N TYR A 261 3.25 -4.97 -7.73
CA TYR A 261 2.60 -3.97 -8.59
C TYR A 261 3.53 -2.80 -8.90
N LEU A 262 3.40 -2.25 -10.11
CA LEU A 262 4.24 -1.17 -10.61
C LEU A 262 3.39 0.06 -10.91
N VAL A 263 3.60 1.14 -10.16
CA VAL A 263 2.91 2.42 -10.42
C VAL A 263 3.74 3.25 -11.39
N ILE A 264 3.22 3.47 -12.60
CA ILE A 264 3.86 4.20 -13.69
C ILE A 264 3.00 5.41 -14.07
N GLY A 265 3.59 6.61 -13.98
CA GLY A 265 2.91 7.85 -14.33
C GLY A 265 3.33 8.39 -15.70
N ARG A 266 4.12 9.47 -15.69
CA ARG A 266 4.55 10.22 -16.88
C ARG A 266 5.07 9.39 -18.05
N PRO A 267 5.85 8.30 -17.87
CA PRO A 267 6.31 7.50 -19.00
C PRO A 267 5.18 6.96 -19.89
N ILE A 268 3.97 6.77 -19.35
CA ILE A 268 2.78 6.40 -20.10
C ILE A 268 1.92 7.63 -20.38
N SER A 269 1.63 8.45 -19.36
CA SER A 269 0.65 9.53 -19.49
C SER A 269 1.09 10.70 -20.37
N GLN A 270 2.40 10.91 -20.54
CA GLN A 270 2.98 11.97 -21.39
C GLN A 270 3.57 11.43 -22.69
N ALA A 271 3.42 10.14 -22.98
CA ALA A 271 3.84 9.57 -24.25
C ALA A 271 2.99 10.13 -25.40
N ALA A 272 3.59 10.27 -26.58
CA ALA A 272 2.87 10.65 -27.79
C ALA A 272 1.76 9.64 -28.16
N ASP A 273 1.96 8.37 -27.78
CA ASP A 273 1.00 7.28 -27.90
C ASP A 273 1.01 6.47 -26.60
N PRO A 274 0.10 6.76 -25.65
CA PRO A 274 0.01 6.07 -24.37
C PRO A 274 -0.28 4.58 -24.50
N ALA A 275 -1.06 4.16 -25.49
CA ALA A 275 -1.38 2.76 -25.74
C ALA A 275 -0.11 1.97 -26.12
N LYS A 276 0.68 2.54 -27.03
CA LYS A 276 1.98 1.96 -27.44
C LYS A 276 3.00 1.97 -26.31
N ALA A 277 3.03 3.03 -25.50
CA ALA A 277 3.89 3.10 -24.33
C ALA A 277 3.54 2.00 -23.32
N LEU A 278 2.26 1.82 -22.99
CA LEU A 278 1.79 0.72 -22.13
C LEU A 278 2.17 -0.65 -22.72
N ALA A 279 1.90 -0.90 -24.00
CA ALA A 279 2.24 -2.16 -24.65
C ALA A 279 3.74 -2.46 -24.60
N SER A 280 4.58 -1.43 -24.67
CA SER A 280 6.04 -1.56 -24.56
C SER A 280 6.46 -1.94 -23.15
N VAL A 281 5.81 -1.39 -22.11
CA VAL A 281 6.04 -1.82 -20.71
C VAL A 281 5.60 -3.27 -20.52
N VAL A 282 4.44 -3.66 -21.05
CA VAL A 282 3.95 -5.05 -20.99
C VAL A 282 4.96 -6.00 -21.64
N ALA A 283 5.52 -5.63 -22.80
CA ALA A 283 6.53 -6.42 -23.47
C ALA A 283 7.87 -6.47 -22.70
N GLU A 284 8.22 -5.44 -21.92
CA GLU A 284 9.43 -5.43 -21.10
C GLU A 284 9.36 -6.41 -19.91
N ILE A 285 8.15 -6.66 -19.38
CA ILE A 285 7.95 -7.50 -18.20
C ILE A 285 7.57 -8.95 -18.51
N ALA A 286 7.15 -9.25 -19.75
CA ALA A 286 6.88 -10.60 -20.23
C ALA A 286 8.17 -11.45 -20.28
#